data_AF-A0A5F5PXS5-F1
#
_entry.id   AF-A0A5F5PXS5-F1
#
_cell.length_a   1.000
_cell.length_b   1.000
_cell.length_c   1.000
_cell.angle_alpha   90.00
_cell.angle_beta   90.00
_cell.angle_gamma   90.00
#
_symmetry.space_group_name_H-M   'P 1'
#
loop_
_entity.id
_entity.type
_entity.pdbx_description
1 polymer ?
#
loop_
_entity_poly.entity_id
_entity_poly.type
_entity_poly.pdbx_seq_one_letter_code
_entity_poly.pdbx_strand_id
1 'polypeptide(L)'
;MMNRFRKWLYKPKDNVLNIINQIMDVCIPQDRAPRDFCVKFPEEIRHDNLAGQLWFGAECLAAGSIIMNRELESMAMRPLAKELTRSLEDVRGALRDQALRDLNTYTEKMREVLRHFDVLFAEFELSYVSAMVPVKSPREYYVQQEVIVLFCETVEREGKNVLKFIGNHSGP
;
A
#
# COMPACT_ATOMS: atom_id res chain seq x y z
N MET A 1 1.75 -17.99 21.66
CA MET A 1 0.54 -17.79 20.82
C MET A 1 0.86 -17.01 19.53
N MET A 2 1.78 -16.03 19.56
CA MET A 2 2.26 -15.27 18.38
C MET A 2 2.90 -16.12 17.25
N ASN A 3 3.63 -17.19 17.58
CA ASN A 3 4.27 -18.04 16.54
C ASN A 3 3.27 -18.91 15.74
N ARG A 4 2.06 -19.17 16.25
CA ARG A 4 1.02 -19.87 15.49
C ARG A 4 0.30 -18.93 14.51
N PHE A 5 0.13 -17.65 14.87
CA PHE A 5 -0.38 -16.61 13.97
C PHE A 5 0.58 -16.34 12.81
N ARG A 6 1.88 -16.17 13.08
CA ARG A 6 2.92 -16.02 12.02
C ARG A 6 2.97 -17.22 11.05
N LYS A 7 2.75 -18.44 11.55
CA LYS A 7 2.78 -19.67 10.74
C LYS A 7 1.49 -19.89 9.94
N TRP A 8 0.36 -19.31 10.38
CA TRP A 8 -0.90 -19.26 9.62
C TRP A 8 -0.90 -18.18 8.54
N LEU A 9 -0.13 -17.10 8.74
CA LEU A 9 0.00 -15.95 7.85
C LEU A 9 0.69 -16.24 6.49
N TYR A 10 1.36 -17.38 6.32
CA TYR A 10 2.37 -17.51 5.25
C TYR A 10 2.06 -18.48 4.10
N LYS A 11 0.99 -19.28 4.12
CA LYS A 11 0.85 -20.39 3.14
C LYS A 11 -0.62 -20.79 2.99
N PRO A 12 -1.50 -20.16 2.18
CA PRO A 12 -1.46 -20.29 0.71
C PRO A 12 -2.16 -19.14 -0.11
N LYS A 13 -2.46 -17.97 0.48
CA LYS A 13 -3.29 -16.92 -0.17
C LYS A 13 -2.52 -15.85 -0.95
N ASP A 14 -1.22 -15.71 -0.73
CA ASP A 14 -0.38 -14.77 -1.49
C ASP A 14 -0.44 -15.04 -3.00
N ASN A 15 -0.59 -16.31 -3.39
CA ASN A 15 -0.73 -16.69 -4.80
C ASN A 15 -1.99 -16.13 -5.48
N VAL A 16 -3.13 -16.08 -4.78
CA VAL A 16 -4.39 -15.65 -5.41
C VAL A 16 -4.38 -14.15 -5.67
N LEU A 17 -3.94 -13.36 -4.70
CA LEU A 17 -3.81 -11.90 -4.86
C LEU A 17 -2.77 -11.55 -5.93
N ASN A 18 -1.66 -12.29 -5.98
CA ASN A 18 -0.66 -12.11 -7.03
C ASN A 18 -1.22 -12.41 -8.42
N ILE A 19 -1.98 -13.50 -8.58
CA ILE A 19 -2.63 -13.84 -9.85
C ILE A 19 -3.65 -12.74 -10.24
N ILE A 20 -4.47 -12.28 -9.29
CA ILE A 20 -5.45 -11.23 -9.56
C ILE A 20 -4.76 -9.93 -9.97
N ASN A 21 -3.66 -9.54 -9.30
CA ASN A 21 -2.86 -8.38 -9.70
C ASN A 21 -2.33 -8.51 -11.14
N GLN A 22 -1.77 -9.66 -11.50
CA GLN A 22 -1.31 -9.92 -12.88
C GLN A 22 -2.46 -9.83 -13.89
N ILE A 23 -3.64 -10.32 -13.54
CA ILE A 23 -4.83 -10.22 -14.40
C ILE A 23 -5.28 -8.77 -14.52
N MET A 24 -5.23 -7.98 -13.44
CA MET A 24 -5.56 -6.56 -13.47
C MET A 24 -4.58 -5.76 -14.33
N ASP A 25 -3.29 -6.09 -14.30
CA ASP A 25 -2.27 -5.44 -15.15
C ASP A 25 -2.58 -5.60 -16.65
N VAL A 26 -3.21 -6.70 -17.05
CA VAL A 26 -3.60 -6.96 -18.45
C VAL A 26 -5.02 -6.46 -18.76
N CYS A 27 -5.95 -6.66 -17.83
CA CYS A 27 -7.37 -6.43 -18.04
C CYS A 27 -7.78 -4.96 -17.82
N ILE A 28 -7.15 -4.26 -16.89
CA ILE A 28 -7.51 -2.89 -16.51
C ILE A 28 -6.26 -2.00 -16.31
N PRO A 29 -5.29 -1.95 -17.25
CA PRO A 29 -4.01 -1.27 -17.04
C PRO A 29 -4.14 0.24 -16.75
N GLN A 30 -5.16 0.90 -17.29
CA GLN A 30 -5.37 2.35 -17.16
C GLN A 30 -6.46 2.72 -16.12
N ASP A 31 -7.18 1.74 -15.61
CA ASP A 31 -8.30 1.95 -14.68
C ASP A 31 -7.93 1.57 -13.24
N ARG A 32 -6.64 1.37 -12.95
CA ARG A 32 -6.16 1.03 -11.61
C ARG A 32 -6.39 2.19 -10.65
N ALA A 33 -6.84 1.87 -9.44
CA ALA A 33 -7.00 2.82 -8.37
C ALA A 33 -5.63 3.46 -8.03
N PRO A 34 -5.56 4.80 -7.95
CA PRO A 34 -4.31 5.49 -7.67
C PRO A 34 -3.83 5.19 -6.25
N ARG A 35 -2.53 4.92 -6.13
CA ARG A 35 -1.86 4.59 -4.85
C ARG A 35 -0.80 5.65 -4.49
N ASP A 36 -0.99 6.89 -4.93
CA ASP A 36 -0.08 8.02 -4.65
C ASP A 36 0.09 8.25 -3.13
N PHE A 37 -0.87 7.81 -2.32
CA PHE A 37 -0.78 7.85 -0.87
C PHE A 37 0.38 7.02 -0.31
N CYS A 38 0.88 6.01 -1.02
CA CYS A 38 1.95 5.14 -0.53
C CYS A 38 3.27 5.88 -0.29
N VAL A 39 3.49 7.06 -0.89
CA VAL A 39 4.66 7.91 -0.60
C VAL A 39 4.63 8.48 0.82
N LYS A 40 3.46 8.48 1.47
CA LYS A 40 3.29 8.93 2.87
C LYS A 40 3.62 7.83 3.87
N PHE A 41 3.75 6.59 3.40
CA PHE A 41 4.03 5.44 4.24
C PHE A 41 5.55 5.26 4.41
N PRO A 42 6.02 4.98 5.64
CA PRO A 42 7.40 4.58 5.87
C PRO A 42 7.88 3.47 4.93
N GLU A 43 9.17 3.48 4.60
CA GLU A 43 9.75 2.51 3.64
C GLU A 43 9.70 1.08 4.19
N GLU A 44 9.70 0.91 5.51
CA GLU A 44 9.63 -0.38 6.20
C GLU A 44 8.28 -1.09 6.05
N ILE A 45 7.24 -0.39 5.57
CA ILE A 45 5.95 -1.01 5.28
C ILE A 45 5.82 -1.37 3.79
N ARG A 46 6.70 -0.85 2.94
CA ARG A 46 6.69 -1.07 1.48
C ARG A 46 7.38 -2.39 1.07
N HIS A 47 7.57 -3.31 2.01
CA HIS A 47 8.22 -4.59 1.76
C HIS A 47 7.34 -5.55 0.94
N ASP A 48 8.01 -6.51 0.27
CA ASP A 48 7.37 -7.66 -0.36
C ASP A 48 6.49 -8.38 0.69
N ASN A 49 5.19 -8.52 0.38
CA ASN A 49 4.13 -9.12 1.21
C ASN A 49 3.21 -8.16 2.00
N LEU A 50 3.21 -6.85 1.73
CA LEU A 50 2.19 -5.94 2.29
C LEU A 50 0.76 -6.37 1.90
N ALA A 51 0.53 -6.74 0.64
CA ALA A 51 -0.80 -7.13 0.15
C ALA A 51 -1.40 -8.32 0.91
N GLY A 52 -0.60 -9.35 1.21
CA GLY A 52 -1.05 -10.51 2.01
C GLY A 52 -1.39 -10.13 3.45
N GLN A 53 -0.61 -9.23 4.05
CA GLN A 53 -0.89 -8.71 5.40
C GLN A 53 -2.16 -7.86 5.46
N LEU A 54 -2.37 -6.98 4.47
CA LEU A 54 -3.58 -6.19 4.33
C LEU A 54 -4.81 -7.08 4.18
N TRP A 55 -4.72 -8.10 3.32
CA TRP A 55 -5.82 -9.05 3.15
C TRP A 55 -6.16 -9.77 4.45
N PHE A 56 -5.16 -10.23 5.18
CA PHE A 56 -5.37 -10.83 6.49
C PHE A 56 -6.03 -9.85 7.48
N GLY A 57 -5.58 -8.59 7.47
CA GLY A 57 -6.21 -7.52 8.25
C GLY A 57 -7.69 -7.33 7.91
N ALA A 58 -8.03 -7.33 6.63
CA ALA A 58 -9.42 -7.24 6.15
C ALA A 58 -10.25 -8.44 6.62
N GLU A 59 -9.75 -9.67 6.49
CA GLU A 59 -10.45 -10.87 6.97
C GLU A 59 -10.72 -10.82 8.48
N CYS A 60 -9.72 -10.43 9.28
CA CYS A 60 -9.88 -10.29 10.72
C CYS A 60 -10.93 -9.22 11.08
N LEU A 61 -10.88 -8.05 10.45
CA LEU A 61 -11.85 -6.98 10.68
C LEU A 61 -13.26 -7.39 10.25
N ALA A 62 -13.41 -8.01 9.08
CA ALA A 62 -14.68 -8.53 8.59
C ALA A 62 -15.31 -9.56 9.54
N ALA A 63 -14.47 -10.40 10.17
CA ALA A 63 -14.85 -11.36 11.20
C ALA A 63 -15.18 -10.72 12.58
N GLY A 64 -15.04 -9.40 12.73
CA GLY A 64 -15.38 -8.68 13.96
C GLY A 64 -14.19 -8.51 14.91
N SER A 65 -12.97 -8.79 14.49
CA SER A 65 -11.78 -8.45 15.27
C SER A 65 -11.60 -6.93 15.41
N ILE A 66 -10.73 -6.52 16.33
CA ILE A 66 -10.43 -5.12 16.62
C ILE A 66 -8.92 -4.95 16.66
N ILE A 67 -8.43 -3.88 16.03
CA ILE A 67 -7.03 -3.46 16.14
C ILE A 67 -6.83 -2.85 17.53
N MET A 68 -5.82 -3.34 18.24
CA MET A 68 -5.51 -2.92 19.61
C MET A 68 -5.32 -1.41 19.69
N ASN A 69 -5.98 -0.77 20.67
CA ASN A 69 -5.97 0.69 20.87
C ASN A 69 -6.53 1.52 19.69
N ARG A 70 -7.27 0.88 18.77
CA ARG A 70 -7.83 1.49 17.54
C ARG A 70 -9.27 1.04 17.29
N GLU A 71 -10.10 1.07 18.34
CA GLU A 71 -11.48 0.55 18.33
C GLU A 71 -12.39 1.29 17.34
N LEU A 72 -12.34 2.62 17.37
CA LEU A 72 -13.16 3.47 16.51
C LEU A 72 -12.78 3.30 15.03
N GLU A 73 -11.49 3.31 14.72
CA GLU A 73 -10.99 3.08 13.36
C GLU A 73 -11.33 1.67 12.88
N SER A 74 -11.20 0.65 13.75
CA SER A 74 -11.62 -0.71 13.44
C SER A 74 -13.11 -0.79 13.11
N MET A 75 -13.96 -0.14 13.91
CA MET A 75 -15.40 -0.08 13.66
C MET A 75 -15.74 0.62 12.34
N ALA A 76 -15.06 1.72 12.03
CA ALA A 76 -15.24 2.47 10.79
C ALA A 76 -14.78 1.67 9.55
N MET A 77 -13.70 0.89 9.67
CA MET A 77 -13.18 0.06 8.57
C MET A 77 -13.96 -1.25 8.34
N ARG A 78 -14.76 -1.71 9.30
CA ARG A 78 -15.47 -3.01 9.20
C ARG A 78 -16.37 -3.14 7.96
N PRO A 79 -17.20 -2.15 7.58
CA PRO A 79 -18.02 -2.24 6.38
C PRO A 79 -17.15 -2.44 5.14
N LEU A 80 -16.10 -1.63 5.00
CA LEU A 80 -15.14 -1.70 3.90
C LEU A 80 -14.43 -3.07 3.85
N ALA A 81 -13.99 -3.58 5.00
CA ALA A 81 -13.36 -4.90 5.09
C ALA A 81 -14.30 -6.03 4.62
N LYS A 82 -15.58 -5.99 5.02
CA LYS A 82 -16.58 -6.98 4.60
C LYS A 82 -16.82 -6.91 3.09
N GLU A 83 -16.96 -5.70 2.56
CA GLU A 83 -17.16 -5.48 1.13
C GLU A 83 -15.95 -5.95 0.32
N LEU A 84 -14.74 -5.61 0.75
CA LEU A 84 -13.49 -6.09 0.15
C LEU A 84 -13.44 -7.63 0.13
N THR A 85 -13.72 -8.29 1.26
CA THR A 85 -13.72 -9.77 1.31
C THR A 85 -14.76 -10.40 0.40
N ARG A 86 -15.92 -9.75 0.23
CA ARG A 86 -16.99 -10.22 -0.66
C ARG A 86 -16.64 -10.03 -2.13
N SER A 87 -16.07 -8.87 -2.48
CA SER A 87 -15.68 -8.54 -3.85
C SER A 87 -14.68 -9.54 -4.44
N LEU A 88 -13.83 -10.17 -3.61
CA LEU A 88 -12.96 -11.26 -4.07
C LEU A 88 -13.75 -12.48 -4.55
N GLU A 89 -14.86 -12.83 -3.89
CA GLU A 89 -15.71 -13.93 -4.34
C GLU A 89 -16.40 -13.58 -5.67
N ASP A 90 -16.76 -12.32 -5.88
CA ASP A 90 -17.27 -11.84 -7.16
C ASP A 90 -16.21 -11.92 -8.27
N VAL A 91 -14.96 -11.52 -7.97
CA VAL A 91 -13.80 -11.69 -8.89
C VAL A 91 -13.59 -13.17 -9.23
N ARG A 92 -13.64 -14.06 -8.24
CA ARG A 92 -13.52 -15.52 -8.45
C ARG A 92 -14.67 -16.06 -9.30
N GLY A 93 -15.89 -15.56 -9.12
CA GLY A 93 -17.04 -15.89 -9.95
C GLY A 93 -16.83 -15.46 -11.40
N ALA A 94 -16.44 -14.20 -11.62
CA ALA A 94 -16.18 -13.66 -12.96
C ALA A 94 -15.02 -14.39 -13.66
N LEU A 95 -13.96 -14.75 -12.92
CA LEU A 95 -12.85 -15.56 -13.43
C LEU A 95 -13.28 -16.95 -13.88
N ARG A 96 -14.16 -17.62 -13.10
CA ARG A 96 -14.71 -18.92 -13.48
C ARG A 96 -15.57 -18.82 -14.74
N ASP A 97 -16.42 -17.80 -14.83
CA ASP A 97 -17.22 -17.54 -16.03
C ASP A 97 -16.34 -17.27 -17.26
N GLN A 98 -15.24 -16.53 -17.09
CA GLN A 98 -14.28 -16.21 -18.14
C GLN A 98 -13.47 -17.44 -18.59
N ALA A 99 -13.13 -18.35 -17.68
CA ALA A 99 -12.40 -19.57 -18.00
C ALA A 99 -13.18 -20.53 -18.93
N LEU A 100 -14.50 -20.38 -19.00
CA LEU A 100 -15.39 -21.13 -19.89
C LEU A 100 -15.63 -20.42 -21.25
N ARG A 101 -14.99 -19.27 -21.48
CA ARG A 101 -15.14 -18.41 -22.67
C ARG A 101 -13.81 -18.28 -23.42
N ASP A 102 -13.84 -17.52 -24.52
CA ASP A 102 -12.62 -17.13 -25.22
C ASP A 102 -11.70 -16.30 -24.29
N LEU A 103 -10.51 -16.83 -24.03
CA LEU A 103 -9.50 -16.23 -23.17
C LEU A 103 -8.83 -15.00 -23.81
N ASN A 104 -9.02 -14.77 -25.11
CA ASN A 104 -8.43 -13.64 -25.83
C ASN A 104 -9.17 -12.31 -25.61
N THR A 105 -10.39 -12.35 -25.05
CA THR A 105 -11.19 -11.13 -24.81
C THR A 105 -11.81 -11.12 -23.42
N TYR A 106 -11.40 -10.15 -22.59
CA TYR A 106 -12.05 -9.92 -21.30
C TYR A 106 -13.38 -9.16 -21.47
N THR A 107 -14.42 -9.70 -20.84
CA THR A 107 -15.76 -9.08 -20.83
C THR A 107 -15.79 -7.78 -20.02
N GLU A 108 -16.72 -6.89 -20.31
CA GLU A 108 -16.89 -5.65 -19.52
C GLU A 108 -17.24 -5.94 -18.06
N LYS A 109 -18.09 -6.95 -17.82
CA LYS A 109 -18.41 -7.44 -16.47
C LYS A 109 -17.14 -7.81 -15.68
N MET A 110 -16.18 -8.45 -16.34
CA MET A 110 -14.91 -8.82 -15.70
C MET A 110 -14.08 -7.59 -15.34
N ARG A 111 -14.01 -6.59 -16.23
CA ARG A 111 -13.32 -5.32 -15.97
C ARG A 111 -13.95 -4.57 -14.81
N GLU A 112 -15.28 -4.50 -14.77
CA GLU A 112 -16.03 -3.82 -13.71
C GLU A 112 -15.78 -4.45 -12.33
N VAL A 113 -15.86 -5.78 -12.24
CA VAL A 113 -15.63 -6.50 -10.97
C VAL A 113 -14.17 -6.34 -10.50
N LEU A 114 -13.19 -6.38 -11.41
CA LEU A 114 -11.79 -6.14 -11.06
C LEU A 114 -11.54 -4.70 -10.64
N ARG A 115 -12.14 -3.71 -11.31
CA ARG A 115 -12.02 -2.29 -10.97
C ARG A 115 -12.59 -2.01 -9.58
N HIS A 116 -13.77 -2.58 -9.29
CA HIS A 116 -14.38 -2.45 -7.96
C HIS A 116 -13.51 -3.07 -6.86
N PHE A 117 -12.97 -4.28 -7.09
CA PHE A 117 -12.02 -4.91 -6.17
C PHE A 117 -10.77 -4.04 -5.95
N ASP A 118 -10.16 -3.49 -7.01
CA ASP A 118 -8.95 -2.67 -6.92
C ASP A 118 -9.16 -1.38 -6.11
N VAL A 119 -10.32 -0.72 -6.30
CA VAL A 119 -10.72 0.46 -5.52
C VAL A 119 -10.89 0.11 -4.04
N LEU A 120 -11.67 -0.92 -3.72
CA LEU A 120 -11.87 -1.36 -2.33
C LEU A 120 -10.55 -1.72 -1.66
N PHE A 121 -9.64 -2.38 -2.38
CA PHE A 121 -8.35 -2.76 -1.86
C PHE A 121 -7.48 -1.53 -1.57
N ALA A 122 -7.44 -0.55 -2.49
CA ALA A 122 -6.68 0.69 -2.30
C ALA A 122 -7.24 1.55 -1.15
N GLU A 123 -8.56 1.66 -1.03
CA GLU A 123 -9.21 2.35 0.10
C GLU A 123 -8.91 1.67 1.42
N PHE A 124 -8.97 0.34 1.45
CA PHE A 124 -8.64 -0.44 2.65
C PHE A 124 -7.17 -0.29 3.02
N GLU A 125 -6.26 -0.40 2.05
CA GLU A 125 -4.83 -0.18 2.23
C GLU A 125 -4.55 1.18 2.88
N LEU A 126 -5.13 2.25 2.33
CA LEU A 126 -4.97 3.60 2.86
C LEU A 126 -5.45 3.70 4.32
N SER A 127 -6.66 3.23 4.60
CA SER A 127 -7.28 3.34 5.91
C SER A 127 -6.54 2.50 6.97
N TYR A 128 -6.18 1.27 6.60
CA TYR A 128 -5.53 0.31 7.48
C TYR A 128 -4.12 0.74 7.86
N VAL A 129 -3.30 1.13 6.87
CA VAL A 129 -1.92 1.59 7.14
C VAL A 129 -1.93 2.88 7.96
N SER A 130 -2.85 3.80 7.67
CA SER A 130 -2.99 5.05 8.44
C SER A 130 -3.39 4.81 9.91
N ALA A 131 -4.12 3.73 10.21
CA ALA A 131 -4.47 3.35 11.57
C ALA A 131 -3.32 2.63 12.31
N MET A 132 -2.51 1.85 11.59
CA MET A 132 -1.45 1.01 12.18
C MET A 132 -0.12 1.72 12.36
N VAL A 133 0.19 2.67 11.48
CA VAL A 133 1.43 3.42 11.54
C VAL A 133 1.10 4.88 11.76
N PRO A 134 1.75 5.57 12.73
CA PRO A 134 1.65 7.01 12.81
C PRO A 134 2.13 7.60 11.48
N VAL A 135 1.18 8.05 10.67
CA VAL A 135 1.47 8.84 9.49
C VAL A 135 2.07 10.17 9.96
N LYS A 136 3.16 10.59 9.32
CA LYS A 136 3.83 11.86 9.66
C LYS A 136 2.80 12.99 9.65
N SER A 137 2.64 13.63 10.80
CA SER A 137 1.86 14.85 10.94
C SER A 137 2.42 15.94 10.02
N PRO A 138 1.60 16.93 9.63
CA PRO A 138 2.09 18.09 8.88
C PRO A 138 3.32 18.73 9.56
N ARG A 139 3.34 18.76 10.89
CA ARG A 139 4.47 19.26 11.68
C ARG A 139 5.74 18.44 11.49
N GLU A 140 5.64 17.12 11.45
CA GLU A 140 6.80 16.23 11.19
C GLU A 140 7.32 16.40 9.76
N TYR A 141 6.44 16.67 8.78
CA TYR A 141 6.86 17.07 7.43
C TYR A 141 7.60 18.41 7.42
N TYR A 142 7.10 19.43 8.13
CA TYR A 142 7.76 20.73 8.24
C TYR A 142 9.15 20.62 8.89
N VAL A 143 9.26 19.91 10.00
CA VAL A 143 10.55 19.69 10.69
C VAL A 143 11.53 18.95 9.76
N GLN A 144 11.07 17.96 9.01
CA GLN A 144 11.93 17.26 8.06
C GLN A 144 12.38 18.17 6.91
N GLN A 145 11.53 19.06 6.40
CA GLN A 145 11.94 20.05 5.40
C GLN A 145 12.95 21.05 5.97
N GLU A 146 12.78 21.52 7.21
CA GLU A 146 13.77 22.37 7.87
C GLU A 146 15.13 21.68 8.00
N VAL A 147 15.16 20.39 8.35
CA VAL A 147 16.41 19.62 8.41
C VAL A 147 17.07 19.51 7.03
N ILE A 148 16.30 19.27 5.97
CA ILE A 148 16.81 19.23 4.59
C ILE A 148 17.40 20.59 4.20
N VAL A 149 16.69 21.69 4.45
CA VAL A 149 17.15 23.04 4.17
C VAL A 149 18.43 23.36 4.96
N LEU A 150 18.45 23.08 6.26
CA LEU A 150 19.62 23.28 7.12
C LEU A 150 20.82 22.46 6.64
N PHE A 151 20.60 21.22 6.18
CA PHE A 151 21.66 20.40 5.59
C PHE A 151 22.16 21.00 4.28
N CYS A 152 21.28 21.41 3.37
CA CYS A 152 21.64 22.08 2.12
C CYS A 152 22.41 23.38 2.38
N GLU A 153 21.96 24.21 3.31
CA GLU A 153 22.65 25.45 3.70
C GLU A 153 24.03 25.17 4.30
N THR A 154 24.14 24.14 5.14
CA THR A 154 25.41 23.73 5.74
C THR A 154 26.37 23.20 4.68
N VAL A 155 25.90 22.35 3.77
CA VAL A 155 26.69 21.82 2.65
C VAL A 155 27.09 22.93 1.69
N GLU A 156 26.22 23.91 1.40
CA GLU A 156 26.58 25.07 0.60
C GLU A 156 27.64 25.94 1.27
N ARG A 157 27.51 26.18 2.58
CA ARG A 157 28.47 26.99 3.35
C ARG A 157 29.81 26.28 3.44
N GLU A 158 29.83 24.99 3.75
CA GLU A 158 31.06 24.20 3.80
C GLU A 158 31.65 23.96 2.40
N GLY A 159 30.83 23.77 1.37
CA GLY A 159 31.26 23.71 -0.03
C GLY A 159 31.91 25.01 -0.50
N LYS A 160 31.35 26.18 -0.10
CA LYS A 160 31.96 27.50 -0.33
C LYS A 160 33.25 27.69 0.48
N ASN A 161 33.34 27.13 1.69
CA ASN A 161 34.56 27.17 2.52
C ASN A 161 35.67 26.26 1.96
N VAL A 162 35.33 25.07 1.48
CA VAL A 162 36.26 24.14 0.82
C VAL A 162 36.78 24.75 -0.49
N LEU A 163 35.93 25.38 -1.31
CA LEU A 163 36.36 26.10 -2.51
C LEU A 163 37.25 27.32 -2.19
N LYS A 164 36.99 28.04 -1.08
CA LYS A 164 37.90 29.09 -0.58
C LYS A 164 39.23 28.55 -0.07
N PHE A 165 39.23 27.38 0.57
CA PHE A 165 40.44 26.73 1.08
C PHE A 165 41.32 26.23 -0.08
N ILE A 166 40.72 25.68 -1.14
CA ILE A 166 41.43 25.24 -2.36
C ILE A 166 41.91 26.46 -3.18
N GLY A 167 41.11 27.55 -3.24
CA GLY A 167 41.47 28.79 -3.92
C GLY A 167 42.61 29.58 -3.25
N ASN A 168 42.78 29.48 -1.94
CA ASN A 168 43.85 30.17 -1.19
C ASN A 168 45.19 29.41 -1.14
N HIS A 169 45.24 28.16 -1.62
CA HIS A 169 46.49 27.40 -1.78
C HIS A 169 46.98 27.35 -3.24
N SER A 170 46.39 28.16 -4.12
CA SER A 170 46.75 28.30 -5.52
C SER A 170 47.49 29.62 -5.79
N GLY A 171 48.67 29.76 -5.20
CA GLY A 171 49.77 30.56 -5.77
C GLY A 171 50.33 31.68 -4.88
N PRO A 172 51.57 32.13 -5.16
CA PRO A 172 52.68 31.45 -5.85
C PRO A 172 53.48 30.53 -4.92
#